data_AF-A0A2M6GET7-F1
#
_entry.id   AF-A0A2M6GET7-F1
#
_cell.length_a   1.000
_cell.length_b   1.000
_cell.length_c   1.000
_cell.angle_alpha   90.00
_cell.angle_beta   90.00
_cell.angle_gamma   90.00
#
_symmetry.space_group_name_H-M   'P 1'
#
loop_
_entity.id
_entity.type
_entity.pdbx_description
1 polymer ?
#
loop_
_entity_poly.entity_id
_entity_poly.type
_entity_poly.pdbx_seq_one_letter_code
_entity_poly.pdbx_strand_id
1 'polypeptide(L)'
;MAEQFSPGFKDAKQKIDEAYAAAILKVVVEPVIVNRGMYELSNEYFQNKIHEYLQNYERTSFIKFYTPKEVRTQSLIPDQVLTLSFDDFVVGQMYMKEKEQEIKCDSVIISKKDERNVYGTVKAKYISFEKNISSSGLLDFRVMDWKTKHIITQEKMPGTFIWQDEWATYKGDERALADEHKEMIRRKESPNPDPQFLFVEFTKPIYDQLTSKIQSFYRRY
;
A
#
# COMPACT_ATOMS: atom_id res chain seq x y z
N MET A 1 49.01 -3.04 -27.42
CA MET A 1 50.32 -2.83 -26.79
C MET A 1 50.27 -1.59 -25.92
N ALA A 2 49.96 -1.75 -24.63
CA ALA A 2 50.10 -0.72 -23.59
C ALA A 2 50.15 -1.37 -22.19
N GLU A 3 50.60 -2.62 -22.09
CA GLU A 3 50.69 -3.38 -20.82
C GLU A 3 52.12 -3.44 -20.24
N GLN A 4 53.04 -2.66 -20.79
CA GLN A 4 54.36 -2.45 -20.20
C GLN A 4 54.48 -0.98 -19.86
N PHE A 5 54.28 -0.60 -18.59
CA PHE A 5 54.99 0.49 -17.90
C PHE A 5 54.39 0.70 -16.50
N SER A 6 54.74 -0.18 -15.55
CA SER A 6 55.03 0.11 -14.12
C SER A 6 54.62 -1.06 -13.21
N PRO A 7 55.55 -1.64 -12.43
CA PRO A 7 55.29 -2.69 -11.44
C PRO A 7 54.24 -2.34 -10.36
N GLY A 8 53.89 -1.06 -10.21
CA GLY A 8 52.87 -0.59 -9.25
C GLY A 8 51.42 -0.68 -9.72
N PHE A 9 51.14 -1.07 -10.98
CA PHE A 9 49.77 -1.06 -11.53
C PHE A 9 48.90 -2.22 -11.02
N LYS A 10 49.50 -3.38 -10.74
CA LYS A 10 48.80 -4.51 -10.09
C LYS A 10 48.46 -4.19 -8.63
N ASP A 11 49.42 -3.62 -7.90
CA ASP A 11 49.22 -3.19 -6.52
C ASP A 11 48.21 -2.04 -6.43
N ALA A 12 48.19 -1.14 -7.41
CA ALA A 12 47.21 -0.06 -7.48
C ALA A 12 45.79 -0.60 -7.68
N LYS A 13 45.59 -1.56 -8.59
CA LYS A 13 44.27 -2.18 -8.80
C LYS A 13 43.79 -2.91 -7.54
N GLN A 14 44.68 -3.68 -6.91
CA GLN A 14 44.35 -4.37 -5.66
C GLN A 14 44.00 -3.37 -4.54
N LYS A 15 44.76 -2.28 -4.39
CA LYS A 15 44.45 -1.23 -3.40
C LYS A 15 43.15 -0.49 -3.71
N ILE A 16 42.80 -0.31 -4.98
CA ILE A 16 41.52 0.27 -5.39
C ILE A 16 40.38 -0.68 -5.01
N ASP A 17 40.53 -1.98 -5.26
CA ASP A 17 39.52 -2.99 -4.90
C ASP A 17 39.37 -3.09 -3.37
N GLU A 18 40.47 -3.03 -2.61
CA GLU A 18 40.48 -3.00 -1.14
C GLU A 18 39.83 -1.72 -0.59
N ALA A 19 40.16 -0.56 -1.14
CA ALA A 19 39.56 0.71 -0.77
C ALA A 19 38.07 0.75 -1.09
N TYR A 20 37.67 0.21 -2.24
CA TYR A 20 36.27 0.06 -2.63
C TYR A 20 35.52 -0.86 -1.66
N ALA A 21 36.07 -2.03 -1.34
CA ALA A 21 35.49 -2.95 -0.38
C ALA A 21 35.39 -2.37 1.04
N ALA A 22 36.32 -1.49 1.42
CA ALA A 22 36.30 -0.77 2.69
C ALA A 22 35.31 0.42 2.70
N ALA A 23 35.01 0.99 1.53
CA ALA A 23 34.06 2.10 1.37
C ALA A 23 32.60 1.63 1.30
N ILE A 24 32.35 0.35 0.99
CA ILE A 24 30.98 -0.19 0.95
C ILE A 24 30.40 -0.26 2.36
N LEU A 25 29.23 0.37 2.53
CA LEU A 25 28.40 0.20 3.72
C LEU A 25 27.60 -1.10 3.62
N LYS A 26 27.82 -2.03 4.56
CA LYS A 26 27.15 -3.33 4.59
C LYS A 26 25.94 -3.26 5.51
N VAL A 27 24.75 -3.38 4.94
CA VAL A 27 23.49 -3.31 5.67
C VAL A 27 22.83 -4.68 5.65
N VAL A 28 22.56 -5.27 6.81
CA VAL A 28 21.71 -6.46 6.87
C VAL A 28 20.24 -6.04 6.93
N VAL A 29 19.40 -6.63 6.10
CA VAL A 29 17.97 -6.33 6.00
C VAL A 29 17.18 -7.49 6.57
N GLU A 30 16.57 -7.29 7.72
CA GLU A 30 15.72 -8.29 8.34
C GLU A 30 14.37 -8.39 7.61
N PRO A 31 13.80 -9.60 7.47
CA PRO A 31 12.49 -9.76 6.85
C PRO A 31 11.42 -9.00 7.65
N VAL A 32 10.50 -8.33 6.96
CA VAL A 32 9.33 -7.71 7.62
C VAL A 32 8.57 -8.75 8.44
N ILE A 33 8.46 -8.50 9.74
CA ILE A 33 7.71 -9.34 10.67
C ILE A 33 6.24 -8.92 10.58
N VAL A 34 5.36 -9.89 10.30
CA VAL A 34 3.91 -9.73 10.34
C VAL A 34 3.38 -10.61 11.46
N ASN A 35 3.03 -10.01 12.60
CA ASN A 35 2.49 -10.73 13.75
C ASN A 35 1.02 -11.12 13.50
N ARG A 36 0.75 -12.17 12.69
CA ARG A 36 -0.45 -13.06 12.69
C ARG A 36 -0.59 -13.85 11.38
N GLY A 37 -0.75 -15.18 11.50
CA GLY A 37 -0.71 -16.18 10.40
C GLY A 37 -1.78 -16.12 9.31
N MET A 38 -2.74 -15.18 9.31
CA MET A 38 -3.71 -15.05 8.20
C MET A 38 -3.20 -14.24 7.00
N TYR A 39 -2.07 -13.53 7.14
CA TYR A 39 -1.57 -12.59 6.12
C TYR A 39 -0.14 -12.89 5.66
N GLU A 40 0.34 -14.13 5.86
CA GLU A 40 1.69 -14.56 5.48
C GLU A 40 1.97 -14.37 3.97
N LEU A 41 1.00 -14.71 3.12
CA LEU A 41 1.09 -14.54 1.66
C LEU A 41 1.17 -13.07 1.24
N SER A 42 0.43 -12.19 1.92
CA SER A 42 0.44 -10.76 1.63
C SER A 42 1.76 -10.09 2.02
N ASN A 43 2.43 -10.61 3.06
CA ASN A 43 3.78 -10.19 3.42
C ASN A 43 4.79 -10.49 2.30
N GLU A 44 4.74 -11.68 1.70
CA GLU A 44 5.68 -12.09 0.65
C GLU A 44 5.71 -11.10 -0.54
N TYR A 45 4.54 -10.64 -1.00
CA TYR A 45 4.48 -9.63 -2.06
C TYR A 45 5.21 -8.34 -1.67
N PHE A 46 4.97 -7.85 -0.45
CA PHE A 46 5.60 -6.62 0.05
C PHE A 46 7.13 -6.79 0.22
N GLN A 47 7.58 -7.94 0.74
CA GLN A 47 9.01 -8.28 0.81
C GLN A 47 9.67 -8.23 -0.56
N ASN A 48 9.04 -8.84 -1.57
CA ASN A 48 9.60 -8.92 -2.92
C ASN A 48 9.75 -7.52 -3.52
N LYS A 49 8.77 -6.63 -3.30
CA LYS A 49 8.86 -5.23 -3.75
C LYS A 49 9.98 -4.45 -3.07
N ILE A 50 10.20 -4.67 -1.78
CA ILE A 50 11.32 -4.08 -1.05
C ILE A 50 12.64 -4.63 -1.58
N HIS A 51 12.74 -5.95 -1.77
CA HIS A 51 13.95 -6.60 -2.28
C HIS A 51 14.32 -6.09 -3.67
N GLU A 52 13.36 -6.01 -4.60
CA GLU A 52 13.53 -5.44 -5.94
C GLU A 52 14.05 -4.00 -5.86
N TYR A 53 13.49 -3.17 -4.98
CA TYR A 53 13.94 -1.80 -4.79
C TYR A 53 15.38 -1.72 -4.29
N LEU A 54 15.70 -2.47 -3.24
CA LEU A 54 17.02 -2.49 -2.63
C LEU A 54 18.09 -2.95 -3.63
N GLN A 55 17.82 -4.02 -4.39
CA GLN A 55 18.72 -4.51 -5.44
C GLN A 55 19.00 -3.45 -6.52
N ASN A 56 17.99 -2.66 -6.89
CA ASN A 56 18.18 -1.57 -7.85
C ASN A 56 18.98 -0.42 -7.23
N TYR A 57 18.73 -0.09 -5.96
CA TYR A 57 19.46 0.96 -5.24
C TYR A 57 20.96 0.64 -5.11
N GLU A 58 21.33 -0.62 -4.87
CA GLU A 58 22.73 -1.06 -4.81
C GLU A 58 23.52 -0.80 -6.09
N ARG A 59 22.86 -0.73 -7.25
CA ARG A 59 23.54 -0.49 -8.54
C ARG A 59 24.03 0.94 -8.68
N THR A 60 23.48 1.85 -7.88
CA THR A 60 23.70 3.30 -7.98
C THR A 60 24.31 3.90 -6.72
N SER A 61 24.61 3.07 -5.72
CA SER A 61 25.08 3.51 -4.40
C SER A 61 26.24 2.65 -3.90
N PHE A 62 26.98 3.13 -2.91
CA PHE A 62 28.02 2.36 -2.20
C PHE A 62 27.45 1.54 -1.03
N ILE A 63 26.15 1.23 -1.08
CA ILE A 63 25.46 0.45 -0.06
C ILE A 63 25.22 -0.96 -0.62
N LYS A 64 25.52 -1.97 0.21
CA LYS A 64 25.21 -3.37 -0.07
C LYS A 64 24.26 -3.92 0.98
N PHE A 65 23.13 -4.45 0.52
CA PHE A 65 22.13 -5.07 1.36
C PHE A 65 22.35 -6.59 1.37
N TYR A 66 22.26 -7.16 2.56
CA TYR A 66 22.41 -8.59 2.79
C TYR A 66 21.22 -9.10 3.57
N THR A 67 20.79 -10.32 3.23
CA THR A 67 19.88 -11.07 4.09
C THR A 67 20.64 -11.62 5.32
N PRO A 68 19.95 -11.90 6.43
CA PRO A 68 20.56 -12.54 7.60
C PRO A 68 21.22 -13.89 7.25
N LYS A 69 20.68 -14.60 6.24
CA LYS A 69 21.24 -15.85 5.73
C LYS A 69 22.60 -15.63 5.06
N GLU A 70 22.72 -14.63 4.18
CA GLU A 70 23.98 -14.32 3.50
C GLU A 70 25.07 -13.90 4.48
N VAL A 71 24.72 -13.06 5.46
CA VAL A 71 25.64 -12.64 6.53
C VAL A 71 26.21 -13.85 7.27
N ARG A 72 25.36 -14.83 7.61
CA ARG A 72 25.78 -16.07 8.28
C ARG A 72 26.64 -16.95 7.38
N THR A 73 26.22 -17.18 6.14
CA THR A 73 26.93 -18.06 5.19
C THR A 73 28.30 -17.51 4.81
N GLN A 74 28.43 -16.19 4.67
CA GLN A 74 29.67 -15.53 4.26
C GLN A 74 30.51 -15.06 5.46
N SER A 75 30.05 -15.28 6.69
CA SER A 75 30.66 -14.74 7.92
C SER A 75 30.94 -13.23 7.82
N LEU A 76 30.02 -12.51 7.18
CA LEU A 76 30.12 -11.07 6.97
C LEU A 76 29.83 -10.36 8.30
N ILE A 77 30.57 -9.29 8.60
CA ILE A 77 30.25 -8.38 9.69
C ILE A 77 29.55 -7.17 9.06
N PRO A 78 28.24 -6.97 9.29
CA PRO A 78 27.54 -5.81 8.78
C PRO A 78 27.91 -4.56 9.60
N ASP A 79 27.68 -3.38 9.01
CA ASP A 79 27.84 -2.10 9.67
C ASP A 79 26.49 -1.65 10.29
N GLN A 80 25.39 -1.96 9.61
CA GLN A 80 24.04 -1.56 10.04
C GLN A 80 23.04 -2.72 9.89
N VAL A 81 21.97 -2.66 10.68
CA VAL A 81 20.80 -3.53 10.62
C VAL A 81 19.60 -2.67 10.26
N LEU A 82 18.95 -2.98 9.14
CA LEU A 82 17.68 -2.41 8.74
C LEU A 82 16.58 -3.42 9.10
N THR A 83 15.70 -3.02 10.02
CA THR A 83 14.55 -3.81 10.45
C THR A 83 13.27 -3.12 10.00
N LEU A 84 12.35 -3.92 9.46
CA LEU A 84 11.00 -3.50 9.12
C LEU A 84 10.02 -4.36 9.92
N SER A 85 9.01 -3.76 10.52
CA SER A 85 8.00 -4.50 11.27
C SER A 85 6.66 -3.80 11.18
N PHE A 86 5.57 -4.56 11.00
CA PHE A 86 4.24 -3.99 11.21
C PHE A 86 3.93 -4.00 12.70
N ASP A 87 3.78 -2.81 13.29
CA ASP A 87 3.37 -2.66 14.69
C ASP A 87 1.91 -3.13 14.87
N ASP A 88 1.06 -2.70 13.95
CA ASP A 88 -0.35 -3.06 13.86
C ASP A 88 -0.82 -2.90 12.42
N PHE A 89 -1.81 -3.70 12.04
CA PHE A 89 -2.54 -3.51 10.80
C PHE A 89 -3.91 -4.18 10.89
N VAL A 90 -4.86 -3.60 10.16
CA VAL A 90 -6.20 -4.13 10.00
C VAL A 90 -6.54 -4.16 8.52
N VAL A 91 -7.15 -5.25 8.07
CA VAL A 91 -7.56 -5.43 6.67
C VAL A 91 -9.04 -5.77 6.64
N GLY A 92 -9.78 -5.13 5.75
CA GLY A 92 -11.16 -5.51 5.46
C GLY A 92 -12.18 -5.07 6.52
N GLN A 93 -11.89 -4.01 7.28
CA GLN A 93 -12.87 -3.42 8.19
C GLN A 93 -14.04 -2.82 7.40
N MET A 94 -15.17 -3.51 7.42
CA MET A 94 -16.38 -3.11 6.71
C MET A 94 -17.24 -2.18 7.57
N TYR A 95 -17.66 -1.07 6.97
CA TYR A 95 -18.68 -0.17 7.47
C TYR A 95 -19.75 -0.01 6.39
N MET A 96 -21.02 -0.19 6.76
CA MET A 96 -22.15 -0.04 5.86
C MET A 96 -23.15 0.93 6.46
N LYS A 97 -23.61 1.87 5.64
CA LYS A 97 -24.58 2.89 6.01
C LYS A 97 -25.78 2.81 5.08
N GLU A 98 -26.96 2.75 5.68
CA GLU A 98 -28.24 2.81 4.97
C GLU A 98 -28.91 4.15 5.24
N LYS A 99 -29.49 4.75 4.20
CA LYS A 99 -30.28 5.97 4.30
C LYS A 99 -31.58 5.81 3.54
N GLU A 100 -32.70 5.95 4.25
CA GLU A 100 -34.04 5.99 3.67
C GLU A 100 -34.51 7.45 3.52
N GLN A 101 -35.12 7.76 2.38
CA GLN A 101 -35.73 9.06 2.10
C GLN A 101 -37.05 8.88 1.36
N GLU A 102 -38.10 9.61 1.77
CA GLU A 102 -39.32 9.72 0.97
C GLU A 102 -39.08 10.70 -0.18
N ILE A 103 -39.34 10.26 -1.40
CA ILE A 103 -39.29 11.06 -2.62
C ILE A 103 -40.68 11.14 -3.24
N LYS A 104 -40.98 12.26 -3.88
CA LYS A 104 -42.27 12.50 -4.52
C LYS A 104 -42.08 13.24 -5.84
N CYS A 105 -42.97 12.97 -6.78
CA CYS A 105 -43.09 13.76 -8.00
C CYS A 105 -44.53 14.26 -8.09
N ASP A 106 -44.67 15.58 -8.13
CA ASP A 106 -45.95 16.25 -8.37
C ASP A 106 -46.19 16.32 -9.89
N SER A 107 -47.46 16.38 -10.29
CA SER A 107 -47.85 16.49 -11.71
C SER A 107 -47.52 15.27 -12.57
N VAL A 108 -47.69 14.06 -12.02
CA VAL A 108 -47.63 12.80 -12.79
C VAL A 108 -49.03 12.43 -13.28
N ILE A 109 -49.16 11.96 -14.52
CA ILE A 109 -50.45 11.49 -15.05
C ILE A 109 -50.85 10.21 -14.31
N ILE A 110 -51.92 10.29 -13.52
CA ILE A 110 -52.44 9.17 -12.72
C ILE A 110 -53.63 8.48 -13.39
N SER A 111 -54.37 9.18 -14.25
CA SER A 111 -55.46 8.61 -15.04
C SER A 111 -55.79 9.48 -16.27
N LYS A 112 -56.54 8.93 -17.22
CA LYS A 112 -57.14 9.67 -18.34
C LYS A 112 -58.66 9.56 -18.23
N LYS A 113 -59.36 10.70 -18.23
CA LYS A 113 -60.83 10.77 -18.20
C LYS A 113 -61.29 11.67 -19.33
N ASP A 114 -62.17 11.18 -20.20
CA ASP A 114 -62.73 11.93 -21.34
C ASP A 114 -61.63 12.62 -22.19
N GLU A 115 -60.59 11.86 -22.56
CA GLU A 115 -59.39 12.33 -23.29
C GLU A 115 -58.53 13.39 -22.58
N ARG A 116 -58.85 13.75 -21.33
CA ARG A 116 -58.06 14.68 -20.51
C ARG A 116 -57.15 13.95 -19.53
N ASN A 117 -55.92 14.43 -19.40
CA ASN A 117 -54.97 13.92 -18.41
C ASN A 117 -55.34 14.42 -17.01
N VAL A 118 -55.43 13.49 -16.05
CA VAL A 118 -55.56 13.80 -14.62
C VAL A 118 -54.19 13.65 -13.99
N TYR A 119 -53.73 14.72 -13.35
CA TYR A 119 -52.44 14.77 -12.69
C TYR A 119 -52.58 14.54 -11.18
N GLY A 120 -51.61 13.87 -10.59
CA GLY A 120 -51.52 13.64 -9.15
C GLY A 120 -50.08 13.58 -8.67
N THR A 121 -49.93 13.41 -7.36
CA THR A 121 -48.63 13.21 -6.71
C THR A 121 -48.39 11.72 -6.53
N VAL A 122 -47.24 11.25 -6.97
CA VAL A 122 -46.76 9.89 -6.71
C VAL A 122 -45.60 9.94 -5.72
N LYS A 123 -45.44 8.88 -4.93
CA LYS A 123 -44.41 8.77 -3.90
C LYS A 123 -43.66 7.44 -4.01
N ALA A 124 -42.40 7.48 -3.61
CA ALA A 124 -41.60 6.28 -3.36
C ALA A 124 -40.70 6.51 -2.15
N LYS A 125 -40.28 5.41 -1.53
CA LYS A 125 -39.16 5.39 -0.60
C LYS A 125 -37.90 5.06 -1.39
N TYR A 126 -36.92 5.94 -1.34
CA TYR A 126 -35.59 5.74 -1.89
C TYR A 126 -34.66 5.30 -0.76
N ILE A 127 -33.95 4.18 -0.95
CA ILE A 127 -33.06 3.59 0.03
C ILE A 127 -31.68 3.51 -0.60
N SER A 128 -30.73 4.30 -0.12
CA SER A 128 -29.34 4.27 -0.58
C SER A 128 -28.44 3.57 0.42
N PHE A 129 -27.46 2.85 -0.10
CA PHE A 129 -26.44 2.13 0.65
C PHE A 129 -25.06 2.69 0.29
N GLU A 130 -24.26 2.92 1.32
CA GLU A 130 -22.84 3.27 1.21
C GLU A 130 -22.05 2.21 1.97
N LYS A 131 -21.13 1.54 1.28
CA LYS A 131 -20.30 0.48 1.85
C LYS A 131 -18.84 0.85 1.71
N ASN A 132 -18.18 0.98 2.84
CA ASN A 132 -16.76 1.28 2.94
C ASN A 132 -16.03 0.07 3.54
N ILE A 133 -15.01 -0.43 2.85
CA ILE A 133 -14.13 -1.48 3.35
C ILE A 133 -12.73 -0.90 3.48
N SER A 134 -12.31 -0.71 4.72
CA SER A 134 -11.07 -0.04 5.08
C SER A 134 -9.98 -1.03 5.47
N SER A 135 -8.75 -0.67 5.10
CA SER A 135 -7.53 -1.34 5.52
C SER A 135 -6.50 -0.30 5.88
N SER A 136 -5.75 -0.54 6.96
CA SER A 136 -4.75 0.40 7.46
C SER A 136 -3.64 -0.34 8.17
N GLY A 137 -2.43 0.19 8.13
CA GLY A 137 -1.29 -0.37 8.85
C GLY A 137 -0.24 0.67 9.19
N LEU A 138 0.62 0.30 10.12
CA LEU A 138 1.73 1.14 10.58
C LEU A 138 3.03 0.32 10.52
N LEU A 139 3.92 0.69 9.59
CA LEU A 139 5.23 0.07 9.46
C LEU A 139 6.26 0.83 10.29
N ASP A 140 6.93 0.15 11.22
CA ASP A 140 8.12 0.65 11.92
C ASP A 140 9.36 0.37 11.06
N PHE A 141 9.98 1.43 10.56
CA PHE A 141 11.27 1.42 9.89
C PHE A 141 12.36 1.76 10.91
N ARG A 142 13.36 0.90 11.05
CA ARG A 142 14.48 1.11 11.98
C ARG A 142 15.81 0.78 11.33
N VAL A 143 16.80 1.65 11.54
CA VAL A 143 18.21 1.36 11.24
C VAL A 143 19.02 1.44 12.52
N MET A 144 19.79 0.41 12.81
CA MET A 144 20.61 0.27 14.00
C MET A 144 22.07 0.01 13.62
N ASP A 145 23.01 0.62 14.34
CA ASP A 145 24.43 0.31 14.20
C ASP A 145 24.75 -1.10 14.72
N TRP A 146 25.46 -1.89 13.93
CA TRP A 146 25.71 -3.30 14.27
C TRP A 146 26.57 -3.47 15.52
N LYS A 147 27.58 -2.62 15.72
CA LYS A 147 28.57 -2.78 16.80
C LYS A 147 28.03 -2.26 18.13
N THR A 148 27.50 -1.05 18.12
CA THR A 148 27.03 -0.32 19.32
C THR A 148 25.59 -0.65 19.68
N LYS A 149 24.81 -1.22 18.75
CA LYS A 149 23.36 -1.45 18.88
C LYS A 149 22.56 -0.15 19.04
N HIS A 150 23.15 0.99 18.75
CA HIS A 150 22.47 2.28 18.80
C HIS A 150 21.50 2.44 17.62
N ILE A 151 20.29 2.92 17.88
CA ILE A 151 19.31 3.22 16.83
C ILE A 151 19.74 4.51 16.12
N ILE A 152 20.12 4.39 14.85
CA ILE A 152 20.56 5.53 14.01
C ILE A 152 19.35 6.33 13.54
N THR A 153 18.27 5.65 13.15
CA THR A 153 17.00 6.26 12.78
C THR A 153 15.87 5.28 13.04
N GLN A 154 14.71 5.83 13.40
CA GLN A 154 13.47 5.09 13.49
C GLN A 154 12.32 5.99 13.05
N GLU A 155 11.40 5.46 12.25
CA GLU A 155 10.27 6.20 11.73
C GLU A 155 9.08 5.28 11.50
N LYS A 156 7.88 5.77 11.81
CA LYS A 156 6.63 5.04 11.58
C LYS A 156 5.96 5.54 10.32
N MET A 157 5.61 4.63 9.43
CA MET A 157 5.05 4.90 8.11
C MET A 157 3.62 4.38 8.05
N PRO A 158 2.61 5.25 8.16
CA PRO A 158 1.22 4.85 8.07
C PRO A 158 0.82 4.58 6.61
N GLY A 159 -0.09 3.64 6.41
CA GLY A 159 -0.76 3.40 5.13
C GLY A 159 -2.24 3.11 5.33
N THR A 160 -3.07 3.63 4.45
CA THR A 160 -4.52 3.40 4.47
C THR A 160 -5.05 3.21 3.06
N PHE A 161 -6.09 2.39 2.94
CA PHE A 161 -6.88 2.23 1.74
C PHE A 161 -8.34 2.00 2.10
N ILE A 162 -9.25 2.66 1.38
CA ILE A 162 -10.69 2.50 1.56
C ILE A 162 -11.28 2.15 0.20
N TRP A 163 -11.79 0.93 0.07
CA TRP A 163 -12.66 0.56 -1.03
C TRP A 163 -14.08 1.03 -0.73
N GLN A 164 -14.74 1.63 -1.71
CA GLN A 164 -16.07 2.22 -1.55
C GLN A 164 -17.00 1.68 -2.62
N ASP A 165 -18.25 1.42 -2.23
CA ASP A 165 -19.33 1.04 -3.14
C ASP A 165 -20.63 1.70 -2.71
N GLU A 166 -21.41 2.11 -3.71
CA GLU A 166 -22.67 2.84 -3.53
C GLU A 166 -23.72 2.31 -4.49
N TRP A 167 -24.88 1.97 -3.95
CA TRP A 167 -26.03 1.55 -4.72
C TRP A 167 -27.32 1.99 -4.03
N ALA A 168 -28.44 1.87 -4.74
CA ALA A 168 -29.73 2.18 -4.17
C ALA A 168 -30.81 1.20 -4.61
N THR A 169 -31.92 1.23 -3.89
CA THR A 169 -33.18 0.61 -4.26
C THR A 169 -34.32 1.55 -3.96
N TYR A 170 -35.52 1.23 -4.43
CA TYR A 170 -36.71 2.00 -4.13
C TYR A 170 -37.92 1.10 -3.89
N LYS A 171 -38.89 1.64 -3.15
CA LYS A 171 -40.19 1.00 -2.90
C LYS A 171 -41.31 2.00 -3.12
N GLY A 172 -42.17 1.75 -4.09
CA GLY A 172 -43.30 2.62 -4.44
C GLY A 172 -43.36 2.87 -5.93
N ASP A 173 -43.85 4.05 -6.32
CA ASP A 173 -44.01 4.41 -7.72
C ASP A 173 -42.70 4.92 -8.32
N GLU A 174 -42.16 4.23 -9.33
CA GLU A 174 -40.90 4.60 -10.00
C GLU A 174 -40.95 6.03 -10.58
N ARG A 175 -42.14 6.52 -10.94
CA ARG A 175 -42.32 7.87 -11.49
C ARG A 175 -42.02 8.96 -10.46
N ALA A 176 -41.91 8.61 -9.18
CA ALA A 176 -41.45 9.52 -8.13
C ALA A 176 -39.92 9.78 -8.19
N LEU A 177 -39.14 8.97 -8.92
CA LEU A 177 -37.69 9.08 -9.02
C LEU A 177 -37.27 10.14 -10.05
N ALA A 178 -36.49 11.12 -9.60
CA ALA A 178 -35.63 11.92 -10.45
C ALA A 178 -34.55 11.07 -11.15
N ASP A 179 -33.97 11.59 -12.23
CA ASP A 179 -33.02 10.84 -13.07
C ASP A 179 -31.74 10.44 -12.30
N GLU A 180 -31.26 11.27 -11.37
CA GLU A 180 -30.12 10.93 -10.49
C GLU A 180 -30.39 9.66 -9.65
N HIS A 181 -31.61 9.51 -9.12
CA HIS A 181 -31.99 8.31 -8.39
C HIS A 181 -32.08 7.09 -9.32
N LYS A 182 -32.54 7.27 -10.56
CA LYS A 182 -32.62 6.20 -11.55
C LYS A 182 -31.24 5.65 -11.91
N GLU A 183 -30.23 6.51 -12.01
CA GLU A 183 -28.85 6.08 -12.24
C GLU A 183 -28.32 5.25 -11.06
N MET A 184 -28.64 5.63 -9.82
CA MET A 184 -28.15 4.91 -8.64
C MET A 184 -28.84 3.55 -8.43
N ILE A 185 -30.14 3.43 -8.70
CA ILE A 185 -30.86 2.15 -8.57
C ILE A 185 -30.50 1.14 -9.67
N ARG A 186 -29.86 1.59 -10.76
CA ARG A 186 -29.30 0.71 -11.80
C ARG A 186 -28.04 0.01 -11.31
N ARG A 187 -27.33 0.59 -10.34
CA ARG A 187 -26.17 -0.02 -9.71
C ARG A 187 -26.63 -1.13 -8.75
N LYS A 188 -25.81 -2.17 -8.65
CA LYS A 188 -25.98 -3.25 -7.69
C LYS A 188 -24.77 -3.29 -6.80
N GLU A 189 -24.95 -3.82 -5.59
CA GLU A 189 -23.83 -4.11 -4.70
C GLU A 189 -22.75 -4.93 -5.43
N SER A 190 -21.53 -4.41 -5.37
CA SER A 190 -20.33 -5.07 -5.88
C SER A 190 -19.87 -6.16 -4.89
N PRO A 191 -19.29 -7.27 -5.39
CA PRO A 191 -18.69 -8.26 -4.51
C PRO A 191 -17.58 -7.62 -3.66
N ASN A 192 -17.39 -8.13 -2.46
CA ASN A 192 -16.29 -7.66 -1.61
C ASN A 192 -14.95 -7.85 -2.32
N PRO A 193 -14.04 -6.87 -2.23
CA PRO A 193 -12.68 -7.02 -2.71
C PRO A 193 -11.95 -8.11 -1.93
N ASP A 194 -10.99 -8.75 -2.60
CA ASP A 194 -10.14 -9.75 -1.99
C ASP A 194 -9.26 -9.15 -0.87
N PRO A 195 -9.10 -9.82 0.29
CA PRO A 195 -8.25 -9.32 1.37
C PRO A 195 -6.78 -9.06 0.98
N GLN A 196 -6.23 -9.85 0.06
CA GLN A 196 -4.88 -9.62 -0.46
C GLN A 196 -4.81 -8.35 -1.31
N PHE A 197 -5.83 -8.09 -2.14
CA PHE A 197 -5.93 -6.82 -2.87
C PHE A 197 -5.94 -5.64 -1.89
N LEU A 198 -6.81 -5.69 -0.88
CA LEU A 198 -6.88 -4.66 0.16
C LEU A 198 -5.54 -4.44 0.88
N PHE A 199 -4.80 -5.51 1.14
CA PHE A 199 -3.47 -5.44 1.75
C PHE A 199 -2.46 -4.73 0.84
N VAL A 200 -2.40 -5.14 -0.43
CA VAL A 200 -1.52 -4.52 -1.42
C VAL A 200 -1.83 -3.03 -1.55
N GLU A 201 -3.10 -2.65 -1.60
CA GLU A 201 -3.48 -1.24 -1.75
C GLU A 201 -3.04 -0.38 -0.56
N PHE A 202 -3.25 -0.82 0.70
CA PHE A 202 -2.83 0.01 1.84
C PHE A 202 -1.30 0.08 2.00
N THR A 203 -0.56 -0.90 1.47
CA THR A 203 0.92 -0.91 1.54
C THR A 203 1.59 -0.03 0.49
N LYS A 204 0.90 0.38 -0.58
CA LYS A 204 1.42 1.33 -1.59
C LYS A 204 1.96 2.63 -0.97
N PRO A 205 1.18 3.39 -0.17
CA PRO A 205 1.70 4.61 0.47
C PRO A 205 2.84 4.33 1.45
N ILE A 206 2.87 3.15 2.08
CA ILE A 206 3.98 2.74 2.95
C ILE A 206 5.25 2.52 2.12
N TYR A 207 5.12 1.85 0.97
CA TYR A 207 6.23 1.61 0.05
C TYR A 207 6.84 2.92 -0.46
N ASP A 208 6.00 3.90 -0.85
CA ASP A 208 6.47 5.20 -1.34
C ASP A 208 7.23 5.97 -0.25
N GLN A 209 6.73 5.96 0.99
CA GLN A 209 7.40 6.55 2.15
C GLN A 209 8.72 5.83 2.46
N LEU A 210 8.71 4.49 2.45
CA LEU A 210 9.87 3.66 2.77
C LEU A 210 11.00 3.87 1.76
N THR A 211 10.70 3.82 0.47
CA THR A 211 11.70 4.01 -0.59
C THR A 211 12.31 5.41 -0.53
N SER A 212 11.47 6.44 -0.37
CA SER A 212 11.90 7.82 -0.14
C SER A 212 12.78 7.96 1.11
N LYS A 213 12.42 7.29 2.21
CA LYS A 213 13.18 7.29 3.46
C LYS A 213 14.54 6.62 3.28
N ILE A 214 14.60 5.44 2.68
CA ILE A 214 15.85 4.72 2.40
C ILE A 214 16.76 5.59 1.53
N GLN A 215 16.23 6.15 0.45
CA GLN A 215 17.01 7.01 -0.46
C GLN A 215 17.57 8.23 0.27
N SER A 216 16.73 8.94 1.04
CA SER A 216 17.14 10.14 1.76
C SER A 216 18.15 9.84 2.89
N PHE A 217 17.98 8.71 3.58
CA PHE A 217 18.85 8.30 4.67
C PHE A 217 20.24 7.92 4.17
N TYR A 218 20.32 7.02 3.18
CA TYR A 218 21.57 6.48 2.68
C TYR A 218 22.32 7.42 1.73
N ARG A 219 21.68 8.45 1.16
CA ARG A 219 22.39 9.50 0.39
C ARG A 219 23.47 10.24 1.19
N ARG A 220 23.44 10.15 2.52
CA ARG A 220 24.44 10.77 3.40
C ARG A 220 25.68 9.89 3.64
N TYR A 221 25.69 8.68 3.09
CA TYR A 221 26.78 7.72 3.13
C TYR A 221 27.36 7.57 1.72
#